data_AF-A0A4Q3WDD4-F1
#
_entry.id   AF-A0A4Q3WDD4-F1
#
_cell.length_a   1.000
_cell.length_b   1.000
_cell.length_c   1.000
_cell.angle_alpha   90.00
_cell.angle_beta   90.00
_cell.angle_gamma   90.00
#
_symmetry.space_group_name_H-M   'P 1'
#
loop_
_entity.id
_entity.type
_entity.pdbx_description
1 polymer ?
#
loop_
_entity_poly.entity_id
_entity_poly.type
_entity_poly.pdbx_seq_one_letter_code
_entity_poly.pdbx_strand_id
1 'polypeptide(L)'
;MTYERGLLAKHAKHDLQLFPVKVAFNDGVTTEFTLFNIVTLVDAIDLENSQYEDSALGVRNYRILRLKDDGMNGAALARPSAFKPLILVSGDLKEAFEKHKVKGARFSTTRVAGYSPD
;
A
#
# COMPACT_ATOMS: atom_id res chain seq x y z
N MET A 1 -10.55 15.34 14.01
CA MET A 1 -9.84 14.15 13.49
C MET A 1 -9.91 14.20 11.98
N THR A 2 -8.78 14.20 11.27
CA THR A 2 -8.74 14.23 9.80
C THR A 2 -9.36 12.94 9.23
N TYR A 3 -10.16 13.07 8.17
CA TYR A 3 -11.05 12.03 7.64
C TYR A 3 -10.28 10.77 7.19
N GLU A 4 -9.06 10.96 6.71
CA GLU A 4 -8.16 9.93 6.19
C GLU A 4 -7.63 9.01 7.30
N ARG A 5 -7.37 9.55 8.50
CA ARG A 5 -7.00 8.74 9.66
C ARG A 5 -8.15 7.83 10.09
N GLY A 6 -9.39 8.33 9.96
CA GLY A 6 -10.60 7.55 10.20
C GLY A 6 -10.78 6.40 9.21
N LEU A 7 -10.47 6.62 7.93
CA LEU A 7 -10.52 5.59 6.89
C LEU A 7 -9.53 4.45 7.15
N LEU A 8 -8.26 4.79 7.34
CA LEU A 8 -7.21 3.80 7.61
C LEU A 8 -7.48 3.05 8.93
N ALA A 9 -7.86 3.76 10.00
CA ALA A 9 -8.20 3.12 11.26
C ALA A 9 -9.48 2.26 11.18
N LYS A 10 -10.41 2.56 10.28
CA LYS A 10 -11.61 1.73 10.10
C LYS A 10 -11.31 0.43 9.38
N HIS A 11 -10.52 0.50 8.31
CA HIS A 11 -10.33 -0.61 7.39
C HIS A 11 -9.08 -1.45 7.68
N ALA A 12 -8.04 -0.86 8.27
CA ALA A 12 -6.71 -1.46 8.35
C ALA A 12 -6.09 -1.31 9.75
N LYS A 13 -6.88 -1.17 10.83
CA LYS A 13 -6.38 -0.92 12.20
C LYS A 13 -5.34 -1.93 12.69
N HIS A 14 -5.44 -3.18 12.24
CA HIS A 14 -4.52 -4.25 12.62
C HIS A 14 -3.25 -4.26 11.76
N ASP A 15 -3.29 -3.58 10.62
CA ASP A 15 -2.22 -3.57 9.64
C ASP A 15 -1.29 -2.36 9.77
N LEU A 16 -1.61 -1.43 10.67
CA LEU A 16 -0.90 -0.16 10.77
C LEU A 16 -0.61 0.26 12.20
N GLN A 17 0.43 1.07 12.32
CA GLN A 17 0.78 1.83 13.51
C GLN A 17 0.79 3.31 13.15
N LEU A 18 -0.02 4.12 13.84
CA LEU A 18 -0.05 5.56 13.67
C LEU A 18 0.81 6.25 14.72
N PHE A 19 1.57 7.26 14.31
CA PHE A 19 2.34 8.09 15.24
C PHE A 19 2.32 9.56 14.81
N PRO A 20 1.98 10.49 15.74
CA PRO A 20 2.01 11.92 15.47
C PRO A 20 3.45 12.38 15.25
N VAL A 21 3.66 13.27 14.30
CA VAL A 21 4.99 13.81 14.00
C VAL A 21 4.96 15.31 13.84
N LYS A 22 6.11 15.95 14.10
CA LYS A 22 6.37 17.31 13.66
C LYS A 22 6.99 17.26 12.27
N VAL A 23 6.40 17.96 11.31
CA VAL A 23 6.92 18.07 9.94
C VAL A 23 7.48 19.46 9.77
N ALA A 24 8.76 19.55 9.43
CA ALA A 24 9.43 20.79 9.08
C ALA A 24 9.37 20.99 7.56
N PHE A 25 8.91 22.16 7.15
CA PHE A 25 8.92 22.67 5.79
C PHE A 25 9.92 23.84 5.69
N ASN A 26 10.17 24.33 4.48
CA ASN A 26 11.10 25.45 4.27
C ASN A 26 10.63 26.75 4.96
N ASP A 27 9.33 26.89 5.22
CA ASP A 27 8.67 28.07 5.77
C ASP A 27 8.17 27.89 7.22
N GLY A 28 8.43 26.75 7.86
CA GLY A 28 8.02 26.53 9.25
C GLY A 28 7.90 25.07 9.68
N VAL A 29 7.23 24.85 10.81
CA VAL A 29 6.99 23.50 11.38
C VAL A 29 5.51 23.35 11.73
N THR A 30 4.92 22.20 11.39
CA THR A 30 3.55 21.83 11.77
C THR A 30 3.51 20.50 12.54
N THR A 31 2.45 20.29 13.32
CA THR A 31 2.18 19.05 14.06
C THR A 31 0.91 18.33 13.58
N GLU A 32 0.32 18.79 12.48
CA GLU A 32 -0.96 18.29 11.97
C GLU A 32 -0.86 16.96 11.22
N PHE A 33 0.36 16.50 10.93
CA PHE A 33 0.60 15.25 10.23
C PHE A 33 0.74 14.07 11.18
N THR A 34 0.42 12.89 10.67
CA THR A 34 0.66 11.62 11.32
C THR A 34 1.24 10.69 10.28
N LEU A 35 2.36 10.07 10.63
CA LEU A 35 2.91 9.01 9.83
C LEU A 35 2.22 7.71 10.21
N PHE A 36 2.15 6.81 9.25
CA PHE A 36 1.72 5.45 9.47
C PHE A 36 2.84 4.50 9.05
N ASN A 37 3.10 3.51 9.89
CA ASN A 37 3.86 2.33 9.51
C ASN A 37 2.86 1.23 9.17
N ILE A 38 3.18 0.44 8.15
CA ILE A 38 2.48 -0.80 7.88
C ILE A 38 3.23 -1.89 8.64
N VAL A 39 2.54 -2.56 9.57
CA VAL A 39 3.14 -3.59 10.44
C VAL A 39 2.91 -5.00 9.89
N THR A 40 2.00 -5.14 8.94
CA THR A 40 1.73 -6.41 8.26
C THR A 40 2.71 -6.62 7.12
N LEU A 41 3.56 -7.64 7.27
CA LEU A 41 4.48 -8.12 6.25
C LEU A 41 3.95 -9.44 5.69
N VAL A 42 3.83 -9.55 4.37
CA VAL A 42 3.25 -10.72 3.69
C VAL A 42 4.17 -11.25 2.60
N ASP A 43 4.15 -12.56 2.39
CA ASP A 43 4.74 -13.19 1.20
C ASP A 43 3.68 -13.28 0.09
N ALA A 44 3.34 -12.12 -0.48
CA ALA A 44 2.22 -12.01 -1.41
C ALA A 44 2.58 -12.12 -2.88
N ILE A 45 3.86 -11.94 -3.25
CA ILE A 45 4.27 -11.85 -4.65
C ILE A 45 4.67 -13.23 -5.15
N ASP A 46 4.09 -13.64 -6.27
CA ASP A 46 4.54 -14.79 -7.04
C ASP A 46 5.73 -14.36 -7.90
N LEU A 47 6.95 -14.53 -7.37
CA LEU A 47 8.18 -14.13 -8.03
C LEU A 47 8.46 -14.97 -9.29
N GLU A 48 8.04 -16.23 -9.31
CA GLU A 48 8.29 -17.15 -10.42
C GLU A 48 7.50 -16.74 -11.67
N ASN A 49 6.26 -16.26 -11.48
CA ASN A 49 5.38 -15.87 -12.57
C ASN A 49 5.29 -14.34 -12.79
N SER A 50 6.06 -13.55 -12.04
CA SER A 50 6.19 -12.10 -12.23
C SER A 50 7.30 -11.75 -13.23
N GLN A 51 7.17 -10.60 -13.90
CA GLN A 51 8.17 -10.03 -14.79
C GLN A 51 8.62 -8.67 -14.27
N TYR A 52 9.84 -8.61 -13.74
CA TYR A 52 10.43 -7.42 -13.15
C TYR A 52 11.93 -7.32 -13.48
N GLU A 53 12.46 -6.10 -13.43
CA GLU A 53 13.87 -5.81 -13.61
C GLU A 53 14.48 -5.44 -12.26
N ASP A 54 15.33 -6.33 -11.73
CA ASP A 54 16.03 -6.11 -10.47
C ASP A 54 17.34 -5.34 -10.68
N SER A 55 17.79 -4.64 -9.65
CA SER A 55 19.08 -3.96 -9.62
C SER A 55 19.69 -4.03 -8.23
N ALA A 56 20.97 -3.67 -8.09
CA ALA A 56 21.62 -3.61 -6.78
C ALA A 56 20.91 -2.68 -5.76
N LEU A 57 20.02 -1.79 -6.24
CA LEU A 57 19.23 -0.87 -5.41
C LEU A 57 17.78 -1.35 -5.21
N GLY A 58 17.47 -2.59 -5.61
CA GLY A 58 16.14 -3.18 -5.65
C GLY A 58 15.47 -3.06 -7.03
N VAL A 59 14.18 -3.39 -7.08
CA VAL A 59 13.43 -3.45 -8.33
C VAL A 59 13.21 -2.06 -8.92
N ARG A 60 13.64 -1.91 -10.17
CA ARG A 60 13.52 -0.67 -10.94
C ARG A 60 12.23 -0.60 -11.76
N ASN A 61 11.75 -1.75 -12.24
CA ASN A 61 10.59 -1.79 -13.12
C ASN A 61 9.79 -3.08 -12.97
N TYR A 62 8.46 -2.98 -13.12
CA TYR A 62 7.53 -4.09 -13.15
C TYR A 62 6.79 -4.08 -14.49
N ARG A 63 6.94 -5.15 -15.28
CA ARG A 63 6.11 -5.34 -16.48
C ARG A 63 4.86 -6.14 -16.16
N ILE A 64 5.00 -7.16 -15.31
CA ILE A 64 3.92 -7.99 -14.79
C ILE A 64 4.20 -8.28 -13.32
N LEU A 65 3.24 -8.01 -12.44
CA LEU A 65 3.33 -8.42 -11.03
C LEU A 65 2.15 -9.36 -10.75
N ARG A 66 2.45 -10.59 -10.38
CA ARG A 66 1.46 -11.57 -9.94
C ARG A 66 1.48 -11.69 -8.44
N LEU A 67 0.30 -11.79 -7.87
CA LEU A 67 0.12 -12.11 -6.46
C LEU A 67 -0.16 -13.61 -6.34
N LYS A 68 0.33 -14.21 -5.27
CA LYS A 68 -0.07 -15.56 -4.86
C LYS A 68 -1.54 -15.55 -4.47
N ASP A 69 -2.20 -16.69 -4.64
CA ASP A 69 -3.54 -16.90 -4.09
C ASP A 69 -3.50 -16.68 -2.58
N ASP A 70 -4.47 -15.92 -2.07
CA ASP A 70 -4.52 -15.48 -0.66
C ASP A 70 -3.24 -14.79 -0.16
N GLY A 71 -2.43 -14.21 -1.04
CA GLY A 71 -1.14 -13.61 -0.69
C GLY A 71 -1.21 -12.46 0.32
N MET A 72 -2.38 -11.82 0.45
CA MET A 72 -2.64 -10.79 1.47
C MET A 72 -3.03 -11.37 2.83
N ASN A 73 -3.38 -12.66 2.91
CA ASN A 73 -3.80 -13.37 4.11
C ASN A 73 -4.88 -12.61 4.92
N GLY A 74 -5.88 -12.07 4.22
CA GLY A 74 -6.97 -11.29 4.81
C GLY A 74 -6.61 -9.86 5.27
N ALA A 75 -5.36 -9.42 5.08
CA ALA A 75 -4.95 -8.05 5.41
C ALA A 75 -5.59 -7.03 4.45
N ALA A 76 -5.98 -5.87 4.98
CA ALA A 76 -6.51 -4.77 4.18
C ALA A 76 -5.39 -3.89 3.62
N LEU A 77 -4.24 -3.86 4.29
CA LEU A 77 -3.04 -3.11 3.95
C LEU A 77 -1.81 -3.96 4.32
N ALA A 78 -0.85 -4.12 3.42
CA ALA A 78 0.34 -4.90 3.73
C ALA A 78 1.57 -4.43 2.94
N ARG A 79 2.75 -4.72 3.47
CA ARG A 79 3.99 -4.69 2.68
C ARG A 79 4.35 -6.10 2.25
N PRO A 80 4.64 -6.32 0.96
CA PRO A 80 5.23 -7.58 0.57
C PRO A 80 6.68 -7.67 1.10
N SER A 81 7.10 -8.88 1.47
CA SER A 81 8.46 -9.19 1.90
C SER A 81 9.47 -8.93 0.76
N ALA A 82 9.07 -9.31 -0.45
CA ALA A 82 9.69 -8.87 -1.69
C ALA A 82 9.28 -7.43 -2.02
N PHE A 83 10.18 -6.66 -2.62
CA PHE A 83 9.88 -5.33 -3.17
C PHE A 83 9.38 -4.32 -2.12
N LYS A 84 10.21 -4.05 -1.10
CA LYS A 84 9.91 -3.17 0.05
C LYS A 84 9.25 -1.80 -0.24
N PRO A 85 9.48 -1.13 -1.39
CA PRO A 85 8.77 0.10 -1.72
C PRO A 85 7.29 -0.08 -2.05
N LEU A 86 6.86 -1.30 -2.39
CA LEU A 86 5.47 -1.59 -2.75
C LEU A 86 4.58 -1.64 -1.50
N ILE A 87 3.36 -1.15 -1.65
CA ILE A 87 2.29 -1.25 -0.65
C ILE A 87 1.11 -1.93 -1.35
N LEU A 88 0.63 -3.01 -0.76
CA LEU A 88 -0.55 -3.73 -1.23
C LEU A 88 -1.76 -3.27 -0.41
N VAL A 89 -2.88 -3.08 -1.10
CA VAL A 89 -4.15 -2.65 -0.51
C VAL A 89 -5.29 -3.52 -1.03
N SER A 90 -6.24 -3.81 -0.16
CA SER A 90 -7.50 -4.46 -0.55
C SER A 90 -8.34 -3.60 -1.48
N GLY A 91 -9.24 -4.23 -2.23
CA GLY A 91 -10.23 -3.54 -3.08
C GLY A 91 -11.09 -2.57 -2.28
N ASP A 92 -11.64 -3.02 -1.15
CA ASP A 92 -12.48 -2.21 -0.26
C ASP A 92 -11.76 -0.94 0.23
N LEU A 93 -10.47 -1.06 0.60
CA LEU A 93 -9.69 0.10 1.05
C LEU A 93 -9.44 1.08 -0.09
N LYS A 94 -9.13 0.59 -1.29
CA LYS A 94 -8.98 1.41 -2.49
C LYS A 94 -10.28 2.16 -2.80
N GLU A 95 -11.41 1.46 -2.86
CA GLU A 95 -12.72 2.07 -3.11
C GLU A 95 -13.06 3.14 -2.07
N ALA A 96 -12.75 2.88 -0.80
CA ALA A 96 -12.95 3.85 0.26
C ALA A 96 -12.07 5.10 0.06
N PHE A 97 -10.82 4.96 -0.40
CA PHE A 97 -9.96 6.11 -0.73
C PHE A 97 -10.50 6.91 -1.92
N GLU A 98 -10.93 6.23 -2.99
CA GLU A 98 -11.46 6.85 -4.21
C GLU A 98 -12.78 7.58 -3.92
N LYS A 99 -13.71 6.94 -3.20
CA LYS A 99 -15.00 7.52 -2.78
C LYS A 99 -14.82 8.84 -2.02
N HIS A 100 -13.84 8.89 -1.13
CA HIS A 100 -13.58 10.08 -0.31
C HIS A 100 -12.57 11.05 -0.93
N LYS A 101 -12.13 10.79 -2.17
CA LYS A 101 -11.22 11.64 -2.94
C LYS A 101 -9.94 11.98 -2.16
N VAL A 102 -9.38 11.00 -1.47
CA VAL A 102 -8.14 11.16 -0.71
C VAL A 102 -7.02 11.61 -1.65
N LYS A 103 -6.42 12.76 -1.36
CA LYS A 103 -5.35 13.34 -2.20
C LYS A 103 -4.01 12.68 -1.93
N GLY A 104 -3.14 12.66 -2.94
CA GLY A 104 -1.76 12.16 -2.81
C GLY A 104 -1.61 10.64 -2.82
N ALA A 105 -2.70 9.88 -2.93
CA ALA A 105 -2.66 8.45 -3.18
C ALA A 105 -2.71 8.17 -4.68
N ARG A 106 -1.86 7.26 -5.16
CA ARG A 106 -1.92 6.72 -6.52
C ARG A 106 -2.05 5.21 -6.43
N PHE A 107 -3.13 4.67 -6.98
CA PHE A 107 -3.34 3.25 -7.10
C PHE A 107 -2.95 2.79 -8.50
N SER A 108 -2.12 1.75 -8.56
CA SER A 108 -1.78 1.07 -9.81
C SER A 108 -2.38 -0.32 -9.75
N THR A 109 -3.33 -0.61 -10.63
CA THR A 109 -3.81 -1.98 -10.83
C THR A 109 -2.75 -2.74 -11.60
N THR A 110 -2.04 -3.64 -10.92
CA THR A 110 -1.30 -4.70 -11.59
C THR A 110 -2.32 -5.63 -12.22
N ARG A 111 -2.28 -5.77 -13.56
CA ARG A 111 -3.12 -6.76 -14.24
C ARG A 111 -2.68 -8.14 -13.76
N VAL A 112 -3.47 -8.73 -12.88
CA VAL A 112 -3.38 -10.17 -12.58
C VAL A 112 -3.88 -10.86 -13.85
N ALA A 113 -2.97 -11.41 -14.65
CA ALA A 113 -3.36 -12.19 -15.82
C ALA A 113 -4.12 -13.43 -15.35
N GLY A 114 -5.45 -13.37 -15.43
CA GLY A 114 -6.39 -14.36 -14.89
C GLY A 114 -7.64 -13.74 -14.25
N TYR A 115 -7.63 -12.44 -13.90
CA TYR A 115 -8.82 -11.73 -13.43
C TYR A 115 -9.34 -10.80 -14.53
N SER A 116 -10.38 -11.25 -15.24
CA SER A 116 -11.23 -10.37 -16.04
C SER A 116 -12.34 -9.89 -15.11
N PRO A 117 -12.42 -8.59 -14.75
CA PRO A 117 -13.69 -8.07 -14.28
C PRO A 117 -14.62 -8.08 -15.49
N ASP A 118 -15.72 -8.82 -15.39
CA ASP A 118 -16.83 -8.71 -16.34
C ASP A 118 -17.27 -7.24 -16.51
#